data_AF-R9JMP2-F1
#
_entry.id   AF-R9JMP2-F1
#
_cell.length_a   1.000
_cell.length_b   1.000
_cell.length_c   1.000
_cell.angle_alpha   90.00
_cell.angle_beta   90.00
_cell.angle_gamma   90.00
#
_symmetry.space_group_name_H-M   'P 1'
#
loop_
_entity.id
_entity.type
_entity.pdbx_description
1 polymer ?
#
loop_
_entity_poly.entity_id
_entity_poly.type
_entity_poly.pdbx_seq_one_letter_code
_entity_poly.pdbx_strand_id
1 'polypeptide(L)' 'MDNNTPVYDFEDAINFISERCDTSKEIIETILMLEEDYMRSIGIISDEEPDIK' A
#
# COMPACT_ATOMS: atom_id res chain seq x y z
N MET A 1 17.09 -6.79 -18.64
CA MET A 1 16.68 -5.72 -17.72
C MET A 1 16.63 -6.36 -16.35
N ASP A 2 17.55 -5.97 -15.47
CA ASP A 2 17.63 -6.51 -14.12
C ASP A 2 16.39 -6.11 -13.34
N ASN A 3 15.42 -7.02 -13.24
CA ASN A 3 14.21 -6.87 -12.42
C ASN A 3 14.54 -7.03 -10.93
N ASN A 4 15.58 -6.34 -10.46
CA ASN A 4 16.04 -6.42 -9.07
C ASN A 4 15.58 -5.19 -8.26
N THR A 5 14.42 -4.63 -8.62
CA THR A 5 13.77 -3.62 -7.79
C THR A 5 13.31 -4.34 -6.53
N PRO A 6 13.82 -3.96 -5.33
CA PRO A 6 13.33 -4.55 -4.09
C PRO A 6 11.82 -4.33 -4.02
N VAL A 7 11.08 -5.44 -3.93
CA VAL A 7 9.66 -5.42 -3.60
C VAL A 7 9.61 -5.17 -2.10
N TYR A 8 9.04 -4.03 -1.72
CA TYR A 8 8.84 -3.70 -0.32
C TYR A 8 7.45 -4.15 0.08
N ASP A 9 7.39 -4.90 1.18
CA ASP A 9 6.11 -5.32 1.73
C ASP A 9 5.43 -4.13 2.43
N PHE A 10 4.14 -4.25 2.69
CA PHE A 10 3.35 -3.23 3.36
C PHE A 10 3.97 -2.82 4.72
N GLU A 11 4.49 -3.79 5.47
CA GLU A 11 5.19 -3.55 6.74
C GLU A 11 6.48 -2.73 6.56
N ASP A 12 7.25 -2.96 5.49
CA ASP A 12 8.47 -2.21 5.21
C ASP A 12 8.17 -0.74 4.94
N ALA A 13 7.08 -0.47 4.21
CA ALA A 13 6.62 0.89 3.94
C ALA A 13 6.21 1.61 5.23
N ILE A 14 5.44 0.95 6.11
CA ILE A 14 5.04 1.51 7.41
C ILE A 14 6.27 1.82 8.26
N ASN A 15 7.21 0.89 8.35
CA ASN A 15 8.43 1.05 9.13
C ASN A 15 9.27 2.22 8.61
N PHE A 16 9.47 2.29 7.29
CA PHE A 16 10.23 3.36 6.65
C PHE A 16 9.62 4.75 6.88
N ILE A 17 8.29 4.88 6.72
CA ILE A 17 7.59 6.16 6.93
C ILE A 17 7.64 6.55 8.41
N SER A 18 7.43 5.59 9.32
CA SER A 18 7.45 5.84 10.77
C SER A 18 8.81 6.38 11.24
N GLU A 19 9.90 5.75 10.80
CA GLU A 19 11.26 6.19 11.15
C GLU A 19 11.59 7.57 10.59
N ARG A 20 11.09 7.90 9.40
CA ARG A 20 11.43 9.14 8.71
C ARG A 20 10.57 10.33 9.12
N CYS A 21 9.32 10.08 9.50
CA CYS A 21 8.34 11.10 9.87
C CYS A 21 8.11 11.21 11.37
N ASP A 22 8.77 10.38 12.20
CA ASP A 22 8.57 10.29 13.65
C ASP A 22 7.06 10.22 14.01
N THR A 23 6.35 9.35 13.29
CA THR A 23 4.89 9.22 13.34
C THR A 23 4.51 7.80 13.72
N SER A 24 3.41 7.68 14.48
CA SER A 24 2.89 6.37 14.90
C SER A 24 2.56 5.49 13.70
N LYS A 25 2.99 4.23 13.76
CA LYS A 25 2.71 3.20 12.75
C LYS A 25 1.21 3.02 12.52
N GLU A 26 0.41 3.07 13.58
CA GLU A 26 -1.05 2.96 13.51
C GLU A 26 -1.68 4.07 12.65
N ILE A 27 -1.16 5.30 12.78
CA ILE A 27 -1.65 6.44 11.99
C ILE A 27 -1.28 6.24 10.51
N ILE A 28 -0.07 5.78 10.23
CA ILE A 28 0.41 5.53 8.87
C ILE A 28 -0.40 4.42 8.22
N GLU A 29 -0.58 3.30 8.90
CA GLU A 29 -1.39 2.17 8.45
C GLU A 29 -2.82 2.60 8.13
N THR A 30 -3.43 3.40 9.02
CA THR A 30 -4.77 3.96 8.80
C THR A 30 -4.83 4.80 7.52
N ILE A 31 -3.84 5.67 7.28
CA ILE A 31 -3.79 6.51 6.08
C ILE A 31 -3.68 5.67 4.81
N LEU A 32 -2.79 4.67 4.80
CA LEU A 32 -2.58 3.81 3.64
C LEU A 32 -3.83 2.98 3.31
N MET A 33 -4.52 2.46 4.32
CA MET A 33 -5.80 1.76 4.11
C MET A 33 -6.88 2.70 3.58
N LEU A 34 -6.98 3.92 4.11
CA LEU A 34 -7.93 4.93 3.61
C LEU A 34 -7.64 5.34 2.16
N GLU A 35 -6.36 5.41 1.78
CA GLU A 35 -5.95 5.66 0.40
C GLU A 35 -6.40 4.52 -0.52
N GLU A 36 -6.18 3.26 -0.12
CA GLU A 36 -6.63 2.09 -0.87
C GLU A 36 -8.16 2.08 -1.02
N ASP A 37 -8.89 2.29 0.07
CA ASP A 37 -10.35 2.39 0.08
C ASP A 37 -10.85 3.51 -0.84
N TYR A 38 -10.18 4.67 -0.80
CA TYR A 38 -10.51 5.78 -1.69
C TYR A 38 -10.28 5.39 -3.15
N MET A 39 -9.13 4.79 -3.49
CA MET A 39 -8.81 4.33 -4.84
C MET A 39 -9.81 3.29 -5.35
N ARG A 40 -10.27 2.39 -4.49
CA ARG A 40 -11.38 1.45 -4.77
C ARG A 40 -12.68 2.21 -5.05
N SER A 41 -13.01 3.20 -4.21
CA SER A 41 -14.26 3.97 -4.35
C SER A 41 -14.37 4.75 -5.66
N ILE A 42 -13.24 5.22 -6.20
CA ILE A 42 -13.18 5.94 -7.48
C ILE A 42 -12.90 5.03 -8.68
N GLY A 43 -12.81 3.71 -8.48
CA GLY A 43 -12.63 2.71 -9.52
C GLY A 43 -11.23 2.65 -10.14
N ILE A 44 -10.19 3.12 -9.41
CA ILE A 44 -8.79 2.92 -9.82
C ILE A 44 -8.35 1.49 -9.53
N ILE A 45 -8.73 0.97 -8.36
CA ILE A 45 -8.54 -0.42 -7.97
C ILE A 45 -9.88 -1.13 -8.15
N SER A 46 -9.94 -2.11 -9.04
CA SER A 46 -11.12 -2.96 -9.21
C SER A 46 -10.93 -4.27 -8.48
N ASP A 47 -11.95 -4.70 -7.73
CA ASP A 47 -12.09 -6.06 -7.18
C ASP A 47 -12.43 -7.11 -8.25
N GLU A 48 -12.11 -6.84 -9.52
CA GLU A 48 -12.25 -7.86 -10.56
C GLU A 48 -11.23 -8.96 -10.25
N GLU A 49 -11.70 -10.01 -9.55
CA GLU A 49 -11.06 -11.31 -9.53
C GLU A 49 -10.59 -11.62 -10.96
N PRO A 50 -9.34 -12.09 -11.16
CA PRO A 50 -8.97 -12.59 -12.47
C PRO A 50 -9.99 -13.67 -12.83
N ASP A 51 -10.79 -13.40 -13.87
CA ASP A 51 -11.75 -14.32 -14.44
C ASP A 51 -10.94 -15.51 -15.00
N ILE A 52 -10.60 -16.47 -14.13
CA ILE A 52 -9.97 -17.72 -14.51
C ILE A 52 -11.07 -18.55 -15.20
N LYS A 53 -11.21 -18.34 -16.50
CA LYS A 53 -11.92 -19.26 -17.40
C LYS A 53 -10.97 -20.24 -18.06
#